data_AF-A0AAX0B3Z7-F1
#
_entry.id   AF-A0AAX0B3Z7-F1
#
_cell.length_a   1.000
_cell.length_b   1.000
_cell.length_c   1.000
_cell.angle_alpha   90.00
_cell.angle_beta   90.00
_cell.angle_gamma   90.00
#
_symmetry.space_group_name_H-M   'P 1'
#
loop_
_entity.id
_entity.type
_entity.pdbx_description
1 polymer ?
#
loop_
_entity_poly.entity_id
_entity_poly.type
_entity_poly.pdbx_seq_one_letter_code
_entity_poly.pdbx_strand_id
1 'polypeptide(L)'
;MKKIVRSDIADYLLIKSSEKFAFMGTGFNTLNEDVGAQVESKTYIPDKNESTTIKGYKTKFAYDLDLMYNDADDEEAAEIEAVEELYFIGRNHAVGADAEREYVRVELFLPALPGSTRYFKARKFKVAVEVTNSQGAGGETMTGSGNLNCVGDPVFGYFDIQEKEFHEGEYLETLGTLTVTSAAGSATGTTKITITEPLTSGNFYMYKTASTVTAPALNDDCSGYQVWNGSADITAVTGNRICIVEVDSSLKAKKAGIATVTAKA
;
A
#
# COMPACT_ATOMS: atom_id res chain seq x y z
N MET A 1 7.62 21.02 -12.05
CA MET A 1 6.36 20.48 -12.61
C MET A 1 6.72 19.23 -13.39
N LYS A 2 6.30 18.05 -12.93
CA LYS A 2 6.52 16.77 -13.63
C LYS A 2 5.33 16.53 -14.56
N LYS A 3 5.58 16.20 -15.82
CA LYS A 3 4.54 15.66 -16.70
C LYS A 3 4.32 14.20 -16.32
N ILE A 4 3.07 13.83 -16.09
CA ILE A 4 2.70 12.45 -15.75
C ILE A 4 2.58 11.66 -17.05
N VAL A 5 3.19 10.48 -17.09
CA VAL A 5 3.12 9.54 -18.23
C VAL A 5 2.44 8.24 -17.81
N ARG A 6 2.05 7.39 -18.77
CA ARG A 6 1.35 6.13 -18.49
C ARG A 6 2.07 5.22 -17.48
N SER A 7 3.41 5.23 -17.50
CA SER A 7 4.25 4.46 -16.57
C SER A 7 4.30 5.04 -15.15
N ASP A 8 3.76 6.24 -14.91
CA ASP A 8 3.57 6.79 -13.57
C ASP A 8 2.25 6.30 -12.93
N ILE A 9 1.49 5.46 -13.62
CA ILE A 9 0.27 4.82 -13.12
C ILE A 9 0.48 3.31 -13.21
N ALA A 10 0.27 2.60 -12.11
CA ALA A 10 0.27 1.15 -12.08
C ALA A 10 -1.15 0.65 -11.86
N ASP A 11 -1.50 -0.44 -12.52
CA ASP A 11 -2.83 -1.00 -12.49
C ASP A 11 -2.73 -2.47 -12.13
N TYR A 12 -3.67 -2.95 -11.31
CA TYR A 12 -3.66 -4.31 -10.81
C TYR A 12 -5.07 -4.92 -10.86
N LEU A 13 -5.15 -6.20 -11.19
CA LEU A 13 -6.39 -6.98 -11.16
C LEU A 13 -6.25 -8.08 -10.10
N LEU A 14 -7.23 -8.20 -9.21
CA LEU A 14 -7.27 -9.29 -8.25
C LEU A 14 -7.63 -10.58 -8.99
N ILE A 15 -6.72 -11.55 -8.98
CA ILE A 15 -6.93 -12.84 -9.64
C ILE A 15 -7.71 -13.75 -8.69
N LYS A 16 -8.83 -14.29 -9.18
CA LYS A 16 -9.79 -14.99 -8.33
C LYS A 16 -9.23 -16.29 -7.75
N SER A 17 -8.35 -16.98 -8.48
CA SER A 17 -7.76 -18.26 -8.07
C SER A 17 -6.66 -18.10 -7.01
N SER A 18 -5.81 -17.08 -7.15
CA SER A 18 -4.68 -16.85 -6.25
C SER A 18 -5.00 -15.88 -5.11
N GLU A 19 -6.14 -15.17 -5.20
CA GLU A 19 -6.53 -14.07 -4.29
C GLU A 19 -5.45 -12.99 -4.16
N LYS A 20 -4.66 -12.80 -5.22
CA LYS A 20 -3.56 -11.84 -5.28
C LYS A 20 -3.77 -10.84 -6.42
N PHE A 21 -3.26 -9.63 -6.21
CA PHE A 21 -3.24 -8.61 -7.25
C PHE A 21 -2.13 -8.91 -8.26
N ALA A 22 -2.50 -9.13 -9.52
CA ALA A 22 -1.57 -9.25 -10.65
C ALA A 22 -1.42 -7.90 -11.36
N PHE A 23 -0.22 -7.62 -11.84
CA PHE A 23 0.09 -6.35 -12.51
C PHE A 23 -0.46 -6.33 -13.93
N MET A 24 -1.14 -5.24 -14.30
CA MET A 24 -1.71 -5.03 -15.64
C MET A 24 -0.81 -4.13 -16.50
N GLY A 25 0.47 -4.49 -16.58
CA GLY A 25 1.45 -3.78 -17.40
C GLY A 25 2.05 -4.66 -18.49
N THR A 26 2.65 -5.79 -18.11
CA THR A 26 3.17 -6.77 -19.08
C THR A 26 2.02 -7.31 -19.93
N GLY A 27 2.17 -7.24 -21.26
CA GLY A 27 1.14 -7.65 -22.22
C GLY A 27 0.02 -6.63 -22.47
N PHE A 28 -0.08 -5.52 -21.72
CA PHE A 28 -1.09 -4.49 -21.95
C PHE A 28 -0.56 -3.34 -22.81
N ASN A 29 -1.21 -3.10 -23.95
CA ASN A 29 -0.90 -1.99 -24.86
C ASN A 29 -1.59 -0.69 -24.43
N THR A 30 -2.82 -0.80 -23.93
CA THR A 30 -3.58 0.33 -23.39
C THR A 30 -4.40 -0.07 -22.17
N LEU A 31 -4.65 0.89 -21.27
CA LEU A 31 -5.56 0.74 -20.13
C LEU A 31 -6.02 2.13 -19.67
N ASN A 32 -7.05 2.66 -20.33
CA ASN A 32 -7.43 4.06 -20.22
C ASN A 32 -8.61 4.25 -19.24
N GLU A 33 -8.61 5.33 -18.45
CA GLU A 33 -9.81 5.75 -17.71
C GLU A 33 -10.75 6.52 -18.63
N ASP A 34 -11.98 6.04 -18.78
CA ASP A 34 -13.11 6.88 -19.18
C ASP A 34 -13.97 7.12 -17.95
N VAL A 35 -13.92 8.35 -17.43
CA VAL A 35 -14.61 8.75 -16.19
C VAL A 35 -16.14 8.77 -16.38
N GLY A 36 -16.64 8.86 -17.61
CA GLY A 36 -18.06 8.62 -17.92
C GLY A 36 -19.07 9.49 -17.15
N ALA A 37 -18.79 10.79 -16.93
CA ALA A 37 -19.69 11.68 -16.19
C ALA A 37 -21.11 11.70 -16.78
N GLN A 38 -22.12 11.52 -15.93
CA GLN A 38 -23.53 11.58 -16.31
C GLN A 38 -24.08 12.94 -15.89
N VAL A 39 -24.58 13.72 -16.84
CA VAL A 39 -25.06 15.09 -16.60
C VAL A 39 -26.57 15.19 -16.80
N GLU A 40 -27.21 15.99 -15.95
CA GLU A 40 -28.58 16.45 -16.14
C GLU A 40 -28.54 17.98 -16.22
N SER A 41 -29.21 18.53 -17.24
CA SER A 41 -29.26 19.96 -17.45
C SER A 41 -30.71 20.44 -17.48
N LYS A 42 -30.96 21.62 -16.89
CA LYS A 42 -32.30 22.20 -16.75
C LYS A 42 -32.26 23.73 -16.87
N THR A 43 -33.27 24.29 -17.53
CA THR A 43 -33.49 25.75 -17.63
C THR A 43 -34.86 26.08 -17.05
N TYR A 44 -34.95 26.98 -16.07
CA TYR A 44 -36.24 27.45 -15.54
C TYR A 44 -36.75 28.68 -16.31
N ILE A 45 -38.05 29.00 -16.19
CA ILE A 45 -38.72 30.08 -16.94
C ILE A 45 -38.00 31.45 -16.88
N PRO A 46 -37.48 31.91 -15.72
CA PRO A 46 -36.76 33.18 -15.69
C PRO A 46 -35.29 33.06 -16.13
N ASP A 47 -34.77 31.84 -16.30
CA ASP A 47 -33.36 31.62 -16.60
C ASP A 47 -33.08 31.82 -18.08
N LYS A 48 -32.00 32.56 -18.36
CA LYS A 48 -31.49 32.72 -19.73
C LYS A 48 -30.52 31.61 -20.14
N ASN A 49 -29.92 30.93 -19.17
CA ASN A 49 -28.90 29.89 -19.37
C ASN A 49 -29.30 28.62 -18.62
N GLU A 50 -28.82 27.49 -19.14
CA GLU A 50 -29.05 26.19 -18.53
C GLU A 50 -28.15 25.95 -17.29
N SER A 51 -28.69 25.31 -16.26
CA SER A 51 -27.94 24.82 -15.10
C SER A 51 -27.66 23.33 -15.23
N THR A 52 -26.38 22.93 -15.12
CA THR A 52 -25.94 21.53 -15.23
C THR A 52 -25.58 20.96 -13.86
N THR A 53 -26.02 19.72 -13.59
CA THR A 53 -25.69 18.93 -12.40
C THR A 53 -25.04 17.60 -12.82
N ILE A 54 -23.94 17.23 -12.17
CA ILE A 54 -23.35 15.90 -12.31
C ILE A 54 -24.16 14.92 -11.45
N LYS A 55 -24.74 13.90 -12.08
CA LYS A 55 -25.61 12.91 -11.43
C LYS A 55 -24.85 11.69 -10.93
N GLY A 56 -23.67 11.46 -11.47
CA GLY A 56 -22.81 10.33 -11.14
C GLY A 56 -21.79 10.07 -12.24
N TYR A 57 -21.08 8.96 -12.12
CA TYR A 57 -20.03 8.55 -13.02
C TYR A 57 -20.27 7.10 -13.46
N LYS A 58 -20.12 6.84 -14.75
CA LYS A 58 -20.11 5.48 -15.34
C LYS A 58 -18.70 5.15 -15.77
N THR A 59 -17.79 5.14 -14.81
CA THR A 59 -16.38 4.93 -15.08
C THR A 59 -16.13 3.56 -15.67
N LYS A 60 -15.31 3.50 -16.71
CA LYS A 60 -14.82 2.24 -17.28
C LYS A 60 -13.34 2.34 -17.62
N PHE A 61 -12.66 1.21 -17.57
CA PHE A 61 -11.26 1.11 -17.96
C PHE A 61 -11.13 0.27 -19.23
N ALA A 62 -11.03 0.93 -20.36
CA ALA A 62 -10.87 0.26 -21.65
C ALA A 62 -9.45 -0.27 -21.78
N TYR A 63 -9.30 -1.54 -22.15
CA TYR A 63 -8.00 -2.19 -22.30
C TYR A 63 -7.81 -2.78 -23.70
N ASP A 64 -6.54 -2.83 -24.09
CA ASP A 64 -6.04 -3.60 -25.23
C ASP A 64 -4.79 -4.34 -24.77
N LEU A 65 -4.68 -5.61 -25.11
CA LEU A 65 -3.58 -6.49 -24.71
C LEU A 65 -3.15 -7.41 -25.84
N ASP A 66 -1.90 -7.82 -25.78
CA ASP A 66 -1.36 -8.94 -26.54
C ASP A 66 -1.67 -10.22 -25.75
N LEU A 67 -2.28 -11.20 -26.41
CA LEU A 67 -2.58 -12.47 -25.78
C LEU A 67 -1.26 -13.22 -25.54
N MET A 68 -0.98 -13.44 -24.27
CA MET A 68 0.18 -14.16 -23.78
C MET A 68 -0.31 -15.36 -22.97
N TYR A 69 0.48 -16.44 -22.97
CA TYR A 69 0.23 -17.63 -22.18
C TYR A 69 1.57 -18.23 -21.80
N ASN A 70 1.72 -18.57 -20.52
CA ASN A 70 2.89 -19.26 -20.01
C ASN A 70 2.43 -20.53 -19.30
N ASP A 71 2.86 -21.69 -19.81
CA ASP A 71 2.53 -22.98 -19.21
C ASP A 71 3.53 -23.42 -18.12
N ALA A 72 4.56 -22.61 -17.87
CA ALA A 72 5.48 -22.80 -16.76
C ALA A 72 4.91 -22.20 -15.46
N ASP A 73 5.09 -22.90 -14.34
CA ASP A 73 4.82 -22.38 -13.00
C ASP A 73 6.05 -21.60 -12.51
N ASP A 74 6.31 -20.45 -13.14
CA ASP A 74 7.47 -19.60 -12.88
C ASP A 74 7.11 -18.12 -12.67
N GLU A 75 8.11 -17.29 -12.38
CA GLU A 75 7.93 -15.86 -12.13
C GLU A 75 7.40 -15.10 -13.35
N GLU A 76 7.68 -15.57 -14.58
CA GLU A 76 7.18 -14.94 -15.82
C GLU A 76 5.67 -15.16 -15.97
N ALA A 77 5.14 -16.32 -15.55
CA ALA A 77 3.70 -16.57 -15.53
C ALA A 77 2.95 -15.60 -14.61
N ALA A 78 3.55 -15.24 -13.46
CA ALA A 78 2.96 -14.28 -12.53
C ALA A 78 2.89 -12.84 -13.09
N GLU A 79 3.67 -12.50 -14.11
CA GLU A 79 3.63 -11.18 -14.76
C GLU A 79 2.48 -11.04 -15.77
N ILE A 80 1.98 -12.15 -16.31
CA ILE A 80 0.91 -12.17 -17.32
C ILE A 80 -0.42 -12.73 -16.79
N GLU A 81 -0.51 -13.08 -15.51
CA GLU A 81 -1.70 -13.69 -14.87
C GLU A 81 -2.98 -12.86 -15.12
N ALA A 82 -2.87 -11.52 -15.16
CA ALA A 82 -3.98 -10.63 -15.49
C ALA A 82 -4.46 -10.77 -16.95
N VAL A 83 -3.54 -11.01 -17.90
CA VAL A 83 -3.89 -11.26 -19.30
C VAL A 83 -4.68 -12.57 -19.43
N GLU A 84 -4.19 -13.62 -18.78
CA GLU A 84 -4.82 -14.95 -18.79
C GLU A 84 -6.21 -14.91 -18.16
N GLU A 85 -6.36 -14.23 -17.02
CA GLU A 85 -7.65 -14.09 -16.33
C GLU A 85 -8.69 -13.41 -17.23
N LEU A 86 -8.34 -12.30 -17.89
CA LEU A 86 -9.23 -11.61 -18.83
C LEU A 86 -9.56 -12.50 -20.04
N TYR A 87 -8.58 -13.24 -20.57
CA TYR A 87 -8.80 -14.18 -21.64
C TYR A 87 -9.81 -15.29 -21.25
N PHE A 88 -9.65 -15.90 -20.08
CA PHE A 88 -10.53 -16.98 -19.64
C PHE A 88 -11.93 -16.51 -19.28
N ILE A 89 -12.10 -15.29 -18.73
CA ILE A 89 -13.42 -14.69 -18.54
C ILE A 89 -14.18 -14.62 -19.87
N GLY A 90 -13.53 -14.12 -20.93
CA GLY A 90 -14.11 -14.01 -22.26
C GLY A 90 -14.35 -15.37 -22.91
N ARG A 91 -13.32 -16.22 -22.97
CA ARG A 91 -13.36 -17.56 -23.56
C ARG A 91 -14.46 -18.43 -22.96
N ASN A 92 -14.61 -18.39 -21.64
CA ASN A 92 -15.57 -19.22 -20.91
C ASN A 92 -16.96 -18.58 -20.82
N HIS A 93 -17.15 -17.39 -21.40
CA HIS A 93 -18.40 -16.62 -21.33
C HIS A 93 -18.87 -16.49 -19.87
N ALA A 94 -17.94 -16.12 -18.98
CA ALA A 94 -18.28 -15.93 -17.57
C ALA A 94 -19.32 -14.80 -17.44
N VAL A 95 -20.22 -14.93 -16.47
CA VAL A 95 -21.34 -13.99 -16.26
C VAL A 95 -21.53 -13.68 -14.78
N GLY A 96 -22.21 -12.57 -14.49
CA GLY A 96 -22.50 -12.16 -13.12
C GLY A 96 -21.23 -12.07 -12.28
N ALA A 97 -21.27 -12.61 -11.07
CA ALA A 97 -20.13 -12.60 -10.14
C ALA A 97 -18.87 -13.31 -10.67
N ASP A 98 -18.99 -14.23 -11.63
CA ASP A 98 -17.83 -14.88 -12.25
C ASP A 98 -17.10 -13.98 -13.25
N ALA A 99 -17.76 -12.93 -13.75
CA ALA A 99 -17.16 -11.89 -14.57
C ALA A 99 -16.73 -10.64 -13.76
N GLU A 100 -16.93 -10.62 -12.44
CA GLU A 100 -16.56 -9.47 -11.59
C GLU A 100 -15.18 -9.65 -10.97
N ARG A 101 -14.41 -8.57 -10.85
CA ARG A 101 -13.08 -8.53 -10.21
C ARG A 101 -12.89 -7.30 -9.34
N GLU A 102 -11.91 -7.33 -8.45
CA GLU A 102 -11.36 -6.10 -7.86
C GLU A 102 -10.22 -5.58 -8.75
N TYR A 103 -10.23 -4.28 -8.99
CA TYR A 103 -9.25 -3.59 -9.81
C TYR A 103 -8.70 -2.40 -9.03
N VAL A 104 -7.38 -2.24 -9.01
CA VAL A 104 -6.71 -1.14 -8.30
C VAL A 104 -5.92 -0.31 -9.29
N ARG A 105 -6.15 1.00 -9.27
CA ARG A 105 -5.33 2.00 -9.97
C ARG A 105 -4.48 2.76 -8.95
N VAL A 106 -3.17 2.69 -9.11
CA VAL A 106 -2.14 3.24 -8.23
C VAL A 106 -1.46 4.42 -8.90
N GLU A 107 -1.39 5.54 -8.20
CA GLU A 107 -0.78 6.78 -8.68
C GLU A 107 0.67 6.85 -8.18
N LEU A 108 1.63 6.28 -8.93
CA LEU A 108 3.05 6.22 -8.54
C LEU A 108 3.71 7.61 -8.40
N PHE A 109 3.06 8.65 -8.93
CA PHE A 109 3.46 10.04 -8.77
C PHE A 109 2.93 10.69 -7.47
N LEU A 110 2.08 9.99 -6.71
CA LEU A 110 1.50 10.44 -5.44
C LEU A 110 1.84 9.45 -4.32
N PRO A 111 3.02 9.58 -3.68
CA PRO A 111 3.39 8.72 -2.57
C PRO A 111 2.44 8.94 -1.39
N ALA A 112 2.09 7.86 -0.69
CA ALA A 112 1.16 7.91 0.45
C ALA A 112 1.76 8.60 1.68
N LEU A 113 3.09 8.71 1.72
CA LEU A 113 3.86 9.48 2.69
C LEU A 113 5.04 10.17 1.98
N PRO A 114 5.57 11.30 2.49
CA PRO A 114 6.67 12.01 1.84
C PRO A 114 7.87 11.11 1.55
N GLY A 115 8.26 11.03 0.27
CA GLY A 115 9.43 10.25 -0.17
C GLY A 115 9.22 8.73 -0.25
N SER A 116 7.99 8.23 -0.05
CA SER A 116 7.69 6.81 -0.20
C SER A 116 8.07 6.27 -1.58
N THR A 117 8.71 5.10 -1.60
CA THR A 117 8.98 4.31 -2.80
C THR A 117 8.18 3.00 -2.84
N ARG A 118 7.32 2.76 -1.83
CA ARG A 118 6.58 1.50 -1.62
C ARG A 118 5.07 1.72 -1.51
N TYR A 119 4.66 2.73 -0.77
CA TYR A 119 3.25 3.07 -0.56
C TYR A 119 2.84 4.27 -1.40
N PHE A 120 1.81 4.11 -2.22
CA PHE A 120 1.29 5.14 -3.13
C PHE A 120 -0.22 5.27 -3.02
N LYS A 121 -0.77 6.48 -3.24
CA LYS A 121 -2.22 6.67 -3.26
C LYS A 121 -2.85 5.83 -4.37
N ALA A 122 -4.00 5.25 -4.07
CA ALA A 122 -4.68 4.33 -4.97
C ALA A 122 -6.20 4.40 -4.82
N ARG A 123 -6.88 3.96 -5.88
CA ARG A 123 -8.33 3.77 -5.92
C ARG A 123 -8.61 2.31 -6.24
N LYS A 124 -9.39 1.64 -5.40
CA LYS A 124 -9.89 0.28 -5.65
C LYS A 124 -11.32 0.35 -6.18
N PHE A 125 -11.60 -0.41 -7.22
CA PHE A 125 -12.89 -0.51 -7.86
C PHE A 125 -13.32 -1.97 -7.86
N LYS A 126 -14.61 -2.21 -7.64
CA LYS A 126 -15.23 -3.44 -8.14
C LYS A 126 -15.56 -3.22 -9.61
N VAL A 127 -15.23 -4.17 -10.48
CA VAL A 127 -15.44 -4.06 -11.92
C VAL A 127 -16.13 -5.30 -12.48
N ALA A 128 -17.04 -5.11 -13.43
CA ALA A 128 -17.54 -6.17 -14.30
C ALA A 128 -16.69 -6.18 -15.59
N VAL A 129 -16.02 -7.31 -15.84
CA VAL A 129 -15.16 -7.50 -17.00
C VAL A 129 -16.01 -7.78 -18.22
N GLU A 130 -15.95 -6.88 -19.19
CA GLU A 130 -16.55 -7.02 -20.51
C GLU A 130 -15.43 -7.31 -21.51
N VAL A 131 -15.37 -8.55 -22.01
CA VAL A 131 -14.42 -8.91 -23.08
C VAL A 131 -15.12 -8.68 -24.42
N THR A 132 -14.55 -7.81 -25.26
CA THR A 132 -15.12 -7.41 -26.55
C THR A 132 -14.71 -8.36 -27.67
N ASN A 133 -13.42 -8.70 -27.76
CA ASN A 133 -12.90 -9.58 -28.80
C ASN A 133 -11.60 -10.30 -28.37
N SER A 134 -11.32 -11.38 -29.08
CA SER A 134 -9.99 -11.99 -29.19
C SER A 134 -9.76 -12.22 -30.67
N GLN A 135 -8.78 -11.51 -31.26
CA GLN A 135 -8.63 -11.38 -32.71
C GLN A 135 -7.16 -11.38 -33.12
N GLY A 136 -6.88 -11.71 -34.38
CA GLY A 136 -5.53 -11.67 -34.92
C GLY A 136 -5.52 -11.97 -36.41
N ALA A 137 -4.61 -11.34 -37.15
CA ALA A 137 -4.37 -11.66 -38.55
C ALA A 137 -3.42 -12.86 -38.67
N GLY A 138 -3.38 -13.49 -39.85
CA GLY A 138 -2.47 -14.61 -40.09
C GLY A 138 -1.00 -14.19 -39.93
N GLY A 139 -0.31 -14.81 -38.96
CA GLY A 139 1.10 -14.54 -38.67
C GLY A 139 1.36 -13.42 -37.65
N GLU A 140 0.32 -12.77 -37.12
CA GLU A 140 0.43 -11.75 -36.08
C GLU A 140 0.05 -12.31 -34.70
N THR A 141 0.53 -11.65 -33.63
CA THR A 141 0.11 -11.96 -32.26
C THR A 141 -1.39 -11.71 -32.11
N MET A 142 -2.09 -12.65 -31.45
CA MET A 142 -3.48 -12.45 -31.10
C MET A 142 -3.60 -11.32 -30.09
N THR A 143 -4.59 -10.45 -30.25
CA THR A 143 -4.91 -9.39 -29.29
C THR A 143 -6.27 -9.62 -28.65
N GLY A 144 -6.44 -9.07 -27.46
CA GLY A 144 -7.71 -9.02 -26.74
C GLY A 144 -8.05 -7.59 -26.36
N SER A 145 -9.34 -7.25 -26.40
CA SER A 145 -9.80 -5.94 -25.94
C SER A 145 -11.11 -6.04 -25.16
N GLY A 146 -11.37 -5.03 -24.34
CA GLY A 146 -12.53 -5.03 -23.46
C GLY A 146 -12.64 -3.79 -22.59
N ASN A 147 -13.58 -3.82 -21.65
CA ASN A 147 -13.75 -2.80 -20.62
C ASN A 147 -13.82 -3.44 -19.24
N LEU A 148 -13.17 -2.81 -18.26
CA LEU A 148 -13.49 -3.01 -16.85
C LEU A 148 -14.56 -1.98 -16.46
N ASN A 149 -15.83 -2.39 -16.41
CA ASN A 149 -16.94 -1.49 -16.10
C ASN A 149 -17.12 -1.37 -14.58
N CYS A 150 -17.05 -0.16 -14.01
CA CYS A 150 -17.15 0.01 -12.56
C CYS A 150 -18.52 -0.41 -12.02
N VAL A 151 -18.50 -1.11 -10.88
CA VAL A 151 -19.67 -1.54 -10.13
C VAL A 151 -19.64 -0.84 -8.78
N GLY A 152 -20.51 0.16 -8.60
CA GLY A 152 -20.56 0.96 -7.38
C GLY A 152 -19.45 2.00 -7.28
N ASP A 153 -19.23 2.48 -6.06
CA ASP A 153 -18.29 3.56 -5.79
C ASP A 153 -16.86 3.03 -5.58
N PRO A 154 -15.83 3.79 -5.97
CA PRO A 154 -14.46 3.45 -5.64
C PRO A 154 -14.19 3.57 -4.13
N VAL A 155 -13.32 2.69 -3.63
CA VAL A 155 -12.71 2.80 -2.30
C VAL A 155 -11.38 3.53 -2.44
N PHE A 156 -11.21 4.61 -1.69
CA PHE A 156 -9.96 5.38 -1.67
C PHE A 156 -8.99 4.78 -0.66
N GLY A 157 -7.72 4.74 -1.02
CA GLY A 157 -6.72 4.10 -0.19
C GLY A 157 -5.28 4.37 -0.62
N TYR A 158 -4.41 3.48 -0.18
CA TYR A 158 -3.05 3.37 -0.68
C TYR A 158 -2.72 1.91 -1.03
N PHE A 159 -1.72 1.73 -1.88
CA PHE A 159 -1.26 0.44 -2.33
C PHE A 159 0.21 0.24 -1.96
N ASP A 160 0.51 -0.93 -1.38
CA ASP A 160 1.87 -1.43 -1.18
C ASP A 160 2.32 -2.15 -2.45
N ILE A 161 3.16 -1.50 -3.27
CA ILE A 161 3.59 -2.10 -4.55
C ILE A 161 4.54 -3.28 -4.39
N GLN A 162 5.10 -3.49 -3.19
CA GLN A 162 6.04 -4.58 -2.92
C GLN A 162 5.30 -5.85 -2.54
N GLU A 163 4.29 -5.74 -1.67
CA GLU A 163 3.42 -6.89 -1.30
C GLU A 163 2.24 -7.06 -2.26
N LYS A 164 1.98 -6.06 -3.11
CA LYS A 164 0.79 -5.96 -3.97
C LYS A 164 -0.51 -6.00 -3.16
N GLU A 165 -0.58 -5.18 -2.10
CA GLU A 165 -1.73 -5.10 -1.20
C GLU A 165 -2.38 -3.72 -1.21
N PHE A 166 -3.72 -3.68 -1.18
CA PHE A 166 -4.50 -2.46 -1.04
C PHE A 166 -4.95 -2.25 0.41
N HIS A 167 -4.81 -1.03 0.90
CA HIS A 167 -5.27 -0.61 2.22
C HIS A 167 -6.24 0.57 2.08
N GLU A 168 -7.42 0.44 2.68
CA GLU A 168 -8.44 1.49 2.68
C GLU A 168 -8.01 2.68 3.57
N GLY A 169 -8.29 3.90 3.10
CA GLY A 169 -8.03 5.13 3.83
C GLY A 169 -6.63 5.72 3.61
N GLU A 170 -6.30 6.72 4.42
CA GLU A 170 -4.98 7.36 4.36
C GLU A 170 -3.93 6.49 5.03
N TYR A 171 -2.69 6.55 4.53
CA TYR A 171 -1.56 5.90 5.18
C TYR A 171 -1.32 6.53 6.56
N LEU A 172 -1.39 5.72 7.61
CA LEU A 172 -1.06 6.11 8.96
C LEU A 172 0.26 5.46 9.33
N GLU A 173 1.33 6.27 9.34
CA GLU A 173 2.61 5.81 9.89
C GLU A 173 2.40 5.44 11.36
N THR A 174 2.86 4.26 11.76
CA THR A 174 2.76 3.78 13.15
C THR A 174 4.15 3.71 13.77
N LEU A 175 4.20 3.77 15.11
CA LEU A 175 5.46 3.63 15.82
C LEU A 175 6.04 2.23 15.55
N GLY A 176 7.28 2.18 15.06
CA GLY A 176 7.97 0.92 14.89
C GLY A 176 8.24 0.22 16.23
N THR A 177 8.50 -1.08 16.17
CA THR A 177 8.75 -1.89 17.37
C THR A 177 10.25 -2.11 17.54
N LEU A 178 10.72 -2.06 18.79
CA LEU A 178 12.03 -2.56 19.20
C LEU A 178 11.83 -3.80 20.09
N THR A 179 12.55 -4.87 19.78
CA THR A 179 12.65 -6.05 20.64
C THR A 179 13.73 -5.78 21.69
N VAL A 180 13.31 -5.37 22.89
CA VAL A 180 14.20 -5.00 23.99
C VAL A 180 14.30 -6.14 25.00
N THR A 181 15.51 -6.58 25.32
CA THR A 181 15.76 -7.53 26.41
C THR A 181 16.68 -6.93 27.46
N SER A 182 16.45 -7.28 28.72
CA SER A 182 17.20 -6.80 29.88
C SER A 182 17.81 -7.97 30.63
N ALA A 183 19.12 -7.90 30.88
CA ALA A 183 19.90 -8.88 31.63
C ALA A 183 20.76 -8.17 32.69
N ALA A 184 21.35 -8.92 33.62
CA ALA A 184 22.22 -8.36 34.64
C ALA A 184 23.40 -7.60 34.00
N GLY A 185 23.64 -6.36 34.43
CA GLY A 185 24.79 -5.57 34.01
C GLY A 185 26.10 -6.00 34.69
N SER A 186 27.15 -5.24 34.43
CA SER A 186 28.50 -5.45 34.94
C SER A 186 28.69 -5.00 36.39
N ALA A 187 27.90 -4.04 36.88
CA ALA A 187 27.98 -3.49 38.22
C ALA A 187 26.65 -3.67 38.97
N THR A 188 26.69 -3.79 40.30
CA THR A 188 25.48 -3.86 41.13
C THR A 188 24.56 -2.67 40.87
N GLY A 189 23.27 -2.95 40.69
CA GLY A 189 22.25 -1.95 40.35
C GLY A 189 22.15 -1.59 38.86
N THR A 190 22.95 -2.21 37.98
CA THR A 190 22.88 -1.96 36.53
C THR A 190 22.28 -3.12 35.75
N THR A 191 21.66 -2.81 34.61
CA THR A 191 21.13 -3.76 33.64
C THR A 191 21.78 -3.56 32.27
N LYS A 192 22.06 -4.66 31.59
CA LYS A 192 22.48 -4.69 30.19
C LYS A 192 21.26 -4.81 29.30
N ILE A 193 21.11 -3.89 28.36
CA ILE A 193 20.04 -3.89 27.37
C ILE A 193 20.58 -4.36 26.02
N THR A 194 19.81 -5.21 25.34
CA THR A 194 20.05 -5.57 23.94
C THR A 194 18.80 -5.34 23.11
N ILE A 195 19.00 -4.86 21.88
CA ILE A 195 17.97 -4.57 20.88
C ILE A 195 18.28 -5.43 19.66
N THR A 196 17.26 -6.09 19.11
CA THR A 196 17.43 -6.97 17.94
C THR A 196 17.52 -6.18 16.64
N GLU A 197 16.71 -5.13 16.51
CA GLU A 197 16.63 -4.31 15.29
C GLU A 197 17.83 -3.36 15.19
N PRO A 198 18.39 -3.15 13.98
CA PRO A 198 19.47 -2.19 13.78
C PRO A 198 18.96 -0.75 13.99
N LEU A 199 19.81 0.08 14.58
CA LEU A 199 19.58 1.52 14.70
C LEU A 199 19.52 2.14 13.31
N THR A 200 18.46 2.89 13.01
CA THR A 200 18.37 3.61 11.73
C THR A 200 19.47 4.67 11.65
N SER A 201 20.13 4.78 10.50
CA SER A 201 21.19 5.76 10.29
C SER A 201 20.70 7.19 10.56
N GLY A 202 21.42 7.94 11.41
CA GLY A 202 21.06 9.29 11.83
C GLY A 202 20.12 9.38 13.04
N ASN A 203 19.55 8.26 13.49
CA ASN A 203 18.75 8.17 14.71
C ASN A 203 19.64 7.87 15.93
N PHE A 204 19.05 7.99 17.12
CA PHE A 204 19.73 7.65 18.39
C PHE A 204 18.74 7.05 19.39
N TYR A 205 19.29 6.38 20.41
CA TYR A 205 18.48 5.77 21.47
C TYR A 205 18.31 6.70 22.66
N MET A 206 17.09 6.71 23.19
CA MET A 206 16.75 7.30 24.47
C MET A 206 15.98 6.29 25.32
N TYR A 207 15.92 6.50 26.63
CA TYR A 207 15.22 5.60 27.53
C TYR A 207 14.55 6.29 28.71
N LYS A 208 13.56 5.60 29.28
CA LYS A 208 12.92 5.95 30.54
C LYS A 208 12.72 4.68 31.35
N THR A 209 12.93 4.76 32.67
CA THR A 209 12.71 3.64 33.60
C THR A 209 11.87 4.08 34.79
N ALA A 210 10.90 3.26 35.17
CA ALA A 210 10.00 3.47 36.30
C ALA A 210 9.28 2.15 36.66
N SER A 211 8.52 2.11 37.76
CA SER A 211 7.70 0.94 38.10
C SER A 211 6.73 0.55 36.97
N THR A 212 6.21 1.55 36.25
CA THR A 212 5.43 1.39 35.02
C THR A 212 5.86 2.45 34.00
N VAL A 213 5.95 2.07 32.72
CA VAL A 213 6.19 2.99 31.59
C VAL A 213 5.26 2.62 30.45
N THR A 214 4.87 3.62 29.66
CA THR A 214 4.15 3.46 28.40
C THR A 214 5.07 3.82 27.24
N ALA A 215 4.88 3.17 26.09
CA ALA A 215 5.58 3.57 24.88
C ALA A 215 5.07 4.96 24.45
N PRO A 216 5.94 5.84 23.91
CA PRO A 216 5.49 7.08 23.26
C PRO A 216 4.65 6.75 22.03
N ALA A 217 3.82 7.69 21.56
CA ALA A 217 3.26 7.62 20.22
C ALA A 217 4.33 7.98 19.17
N LEU A 218 4.08 7.62 17.91
CA LEU A 218 4.93 8.06 16.80
C LEU A 218 5.02 9.59 16.80
N ASN A 219 6.23 10.11 16.65
CA ASN A 219 6.56 11.54 16.64
C ASN A 219 6.36 12.29 17.97
N ASP A 220 6.10 11.60 19.07
CA ASP A 220 6.12 12.22 20.40
C ASP A 220 7.51 12.76 20.73
N ASP A 221 7.53 13.91 21.41
CA ASP A 221 8.77 14.50 21.91
C ASP A 221 9.35 13.66 23.06
N CYS A 222 10.55 13.14 22.85
CA CYS A 222 11.30 12.37 23.84
C CYS A 222 12.41 13.19 24.50
N SER A 223 12.43 14.52 24.38
CA SER A 223 13.43 15.40 24.99
C SER A 223 13.59 15.22 26.52
N GLY A 224 12.55 14.77 27.21
CA GLY A 224 12.58 14.44 28.65
C GLY A 224 13.15 13.06 29.00
N TYR A 225 13.58 12.27 28.02
CA TYR A 225 14.12 10.92 28.22
C TYR A 225 15.65 11.00 28.42
N GLN A 226 16.25 9.92 28.92
CA GLN A 226 17.70 9.82 29.09
C GLN A 226 18.35 9.34 27.80
N VAL A 227 19.45 9.96 27.36
CA VAL A 227 20.20 9.51 26.19
C VAL A 227 20.93 8.20 26.50
N TRP A 228 20.93 7.26 25.56
CA TRP A 228 21.69 6.02 25.66
C TRP A 228 22.52 5.76 24.41
N ASN A 229 23.76 5.32 24.61
CA ASN A 229 24.71 5.06 23.52
C ASN A 229 24.54 3.68 22.87
N GLY A 230 23.49 2.93 23.23
CA GLY A 230 23.22 1.59 22.69
C GLY A 230 24.08 0.45 23.26
N SER A 231 24.99 0.72 24.20
CA SER A 231 25.95 -0.30 24.66
C SER A 231 26.30 -0.26 26.15
N ALA A 232 26.25 0.91 26.80
CA ALA A 232 26.55 1.04 28.21
C ALA A 232 25.46 0.38 29.07
N ASP A 233 25.83 -0.17 30.23
CA ASP A 233 24.83 -0.63 31.19
C ASP A 233 24.05 0.56 31.77
N ILE A 234 22.76 0.33 32.04
CA ILE A 234 21.84 1.35 32.55
C ILE A 234 21.59 1.09 34.05
N THR A 235 21.67 2.13 34.88
CA THR A 235 21.25 2.02 36.29
C THR A 235 19.73 1.92 36.36
N ALA A 236 19.20 0.81 36.86
CA ALA A 236 17.76 0.58 36.94
C ALA A 236 17.43 -0.45 38.04
N VAL A 237 16.23 -0.36 38.61
CA VAL A 237 15.77 -1.24 39.68
C VAL A 237 15.17 -2.52 39.11
N THR A 238 15.60 -3.70 39.58
CA THR A 238 15.00 -4.98 39.18
C THR A 238 13.49 -4.99 39.40
N GLY A 239 12.73 -5.45 38.41
CA GLY A 239 11.27 -5.49 38.42
C GLY A 239 10.58 -4.22 37.88
N ASN A 240 11.28 -3.08 37.80
CA ASN A 240 10.78 -1.91 37.07
C ASN A 240 10.68 -2.20 35.56
N ARG A 241 10.00 -1.32 34.83
CA ARG A 241 9.96 -1.33 33.37
C ARG A 241 10.95 -0.32 32.81
N ILE A 242 11.61 -0.69 31.71
CA ILE A 242 12.45 0.22 30.92
C ILE A 242 11.89 0.30 29.50
N CYS A 243 11.61 1.51 29.04
CA CYS A 243 11.24 1.81 27.65
C CYS A 243 12.48 2.34 26.94
N ILE A 244 12.89 1.68 25.86
CA ILE A 244 13.87 2.20 24.92
C ILE A 244 13.13 2.76 23.72
N VAL A 245 13.54 3.93 23.26
CA VAL A 245 12.97 4.64 22.12
C VAL A 245 14.09 4.98 21.16
N GLU A 246 13.91 4.62 19.88
CA GLU A 246 14.69 5.17 18.78
C GLU A 246 14.03 6.48 18.33
N VAL A 247 14.80 7.57 18.30
CA VAL A 247 14.33 8.90 17.94
C VAL A 247 15.11 9.48 16.77
N ASP A 248 14.49 10.37 16.01
CA ASP A 248 15.16 11.14 14.96
C ASP A 248 15.98 12.32 15.51
N SER A 249 16.65 13.06 14.61
CA SER A 249 17.46 14.25 14.93
C SER A 249 16.69 15.36 15.68
N SER A 250 15.36 15.33 15.66
CA SER A 250 14.48 16.27 16.36
C SER A 250 13.91 15.69 17.66
N LEU A 251 14.48 14.58 18.16
CA LEU A 251 14.06 13.89 19.39
C LEU A 251 12.64 13.30 19.30
N LYS A 252 12.16 13.02 18.08
CA LYS A 252 10.83 12.47 17.86
C LYS A 252 10.85 10.96 17.77
N ALA A 253 9.99 10.29 18.53
CA ALA A 253 9.91 8.82 18.59
C ALA A 253 9.60 8.21 17.23
N LYS A 254 10.39 7.21 16.83
CA LYS A 254 10.22 6.42 15.59
C LYS A 254 10.00 4.95 15.85
N LYS A 255 10.71 4.39 16.82
CA LYS A 255 10.49 3.02 17.29
C LYS A 255 10.56 2.95 18.80
N ALA A 256 9.85 2.03 19.43
CA ALA A 256 10.01 1.80 20.87
C ALA A 256 9.83 0.33 21.25
N GLY A 257 10.42 -0.02 22.39
CA GLY A 257 10.26 -1.33 23.02
C GLY A 257 10.34 -1.23 24.53
N ILE A 258 9.68 -2.16 25.23
CA ILE A 258 9.62 -2.17 26.69
C ILE A 258 10.05 -3.53 27.22
N ALA A 259 10.94 -3.54 28.21
CA ALA A 259 11.36 -4.73 28.94
C ALA A 259 11.11 -4.59 30.45
N THR A 260 11.00 -5.73 31.14
CA THR A 260 11.13 -5.77 32.60
C THR A 260 12.61 -5.80 32.95
N VAL A 261 13.04 -4.93 33.86
CA VAL A 261 14.45 -4.78 34.25
C VAL A 261 14.91 -5.99 35.07
N THR A 262 16.02 -6.59 34.64
CA THR A 262 16.81 -7.57 35.40
C THR A 262 18.16 -6.93 35.71
N ALA A 263 18.29 -6.23 36.84
CA ALA A 263 19.56 -5.61 37.23
C ALA A 263 20.44 -6.60 38.00
N LYS A 264 21.75 -6.35 37.96
CA LYS A 264 22.73 -7.08 38.77
C LYS A 264 22.47 -6.81 40.25
N ALA A 265 22.39 -7.87 41.04
CA ALA A 265 22.24 -7.80 42.50
C ALA A 265 23.45 -7.12 43.19
#